data_AF-A0A2M7VRH8-F1
#
_entry.id   AF-A0A2M7VRH8-F1
#
_cell.length_a   1.000
_cell.length_b   1.000
_cell.length_c   1.000
_cell.angle_alpha   90.00
_cell.angle_beta   90.00
_cell.angle_gamma   90.00
#
_symmetry.space_group_name_H-M   'P 1'
#
loop_
_entity.id
_entity.type
_entity.pdbx_description
1 polymer ?
#
loop_
_entity_poly.entity_id
_entity_poly.type
_entity_poly.pdbx_seq_one_letter_code
_entity_poly.pdbx_strand_id
1 'polypeptide(L)' 'MKKITLFILTTIIVIACNSNEKKIVDKTKVDQVSGATKKSSIHYTEETHLKNVKQLTFGGDNAEAYFSFDNQQLV' A
#
# COMPACT_ATOMS: atom_id res chain seq x y z
N MET A 1 -45.58 -1.93 -26.78
CA MET A 1 -44.30 -2.65 -27.02
C MET A 1 -43.07 -1.79 -26.72
N LYS A 2 -42.95 -0.55 -27.24
CA LYS A 2 -41.81 0.36 -26.94
C LYS A 2 -41.59 0.68 -25.45
N LYS A 3 -42.67 0.78 -24.66
CA LYS A 3 -42.61 0.97 -23.20
C LYS A 3 -42.16 -0.29 -22.46
N ILE A 4 -42.51 -1.48 -22.98
CA ILE A 4 -42.09 -2.77 -22.43
C ILE A 4 -40.60 -2.99 -22.75
N THR A 5 -40.15 -2.68 -23.97
CA THR A 5 -38.72 -2.72 -24.31
C THR A 5 -37.90 -1.72 -23.52
N LEU A 6 -38.45 -0.54 -23.19
CA LEU A 6 -37.78 0.44 -22.33
C LEU A 6 -37.63 -0.04 -20.88
N PHE A 7 -38.63 -0.75 -20.34
CA PHE A 7 -38.58 -1.33 -18.99
C PHE A 7 -37.63 -2.54 -18.89
N ILE A 8 -37.48 -3.33 -19.95
CA ILE A 8 -36.54 -4.46 -20.00
C ILE A 8 -35.09 -3.95 -20.07
N LEU A 9 -34.84 -2.87 -20.81
CA LEU A 9 -33.50 -2.29 -20.93
C LEU A 9 -33.00 -1.68 -19.61
N THR A 10 -33.90 -1.05 -18.83
CA THR A 10 -33.55 -0.46 -17.53
C THR A 10 -33.32 -1.49 -16.43
N THR A 11 -33.97 -2.66 -16.48
CA THR A 11 -33.77 -3.73 -15.49
C THR A 11 -32.43 -4.46 -15.68
N ILE A 12 -31.94 -4.61 -16.91
CA ILE A 12 -30.64 -5.24 -17.20
C ILE A 12 -29.47 -4.42 -16.63
N ILE A 13 -29.56 -3.08 -16.66
CA ILE A 13 -28.50 -2.18 -16.17
C ILE A 13 -28.31 -2.32 -14.65
N VAL A 14 -29.40 -2.54 -13.88
CA VAL A 14 -29.34 -2.65 -12.41
C VAL A 14 -28.70 -3.97 -11.96
N ILE A 15 -28.82 -5.05 -12.75
CA ILE A 15 -28.27 -6.38 -12.42
C ILE A 15 -26.74 -6.43 -12.66
N ALA A 16 -26.18 -5.55 -13.49
CA ALA A 16 -24.75 -5.53 -13.81
C ALA A 16 -23.85 -4.92 -12.70
N CYS A 17 -24.42 -4.33 -11.64
CA CYS A 17 -23.66 -3.68 -10.57
C CYS A 17 -23.31 -4.61 -9.38
N ASN A 18 -22.91 -5.86 -9.63
CA ASN A 18 -22.35 -6.73 -8.58
C ASN A 18 -21.19 -7.58 -9.10
N SER A 19 -20.10 -6.93 -9.49
CA SER A 19 -18.79 -7.59 -9.59
C SER A 19 -18.21 -7.77 -8.18
N ASN A 20 -18.67 -8.81 -7.49
CA ASN A 20 -17.91 -9.36 -6.37
C ASN A 20 -16.72 -10.13 -6.93
N GLU A 21 -15.67 -9.40 -7.32
CA GLU A 21 -14.35 -10.02 -7.48
C GLU A 21 -13.91 -10.53 -6.11
N LYS A 22 -14.16 -11.81 -5.85
CA LYS A 22 -13.36 -12.54 -4.88
C LYS A 22 -11.95 -12.58 -5.47
N LYS A 23 -11.13 -11.56 -5.15
CA LYS A 23 -9.69 -11.67 -5.33
C LYS A 23 -9.28 -12.94 -4.61
N ILE A 24 -8.87 -13.93 -5.39
CA ILE A 24 -8.04 -15.01 -4.91
C ILE A 24 -6.84 -14.29 -4.32
N VAL A 25 -6.76 -14.32 -3.00
CA VAL A 25 -5.55 -14.01 -2.25
C VAL A 25 -4.56 -15.08 -2.69
N ASP A 26 -3.88 -14.80 -3.80
CA ASP A 26 -2.69 -15.53 -4.16
C ASP A 26 -1.74 -15.36 -2.98
N LYS A 27 -1.25 -16.51 -2.51
CA LYS A 27 -0.30 -16.61 -1.41
C LYS A 27 1.05 -16.03 -1.86
N THR A 28 1.14 -14.71 -1.98
CA THR A 28 2.42 -14.01 -1.90
C THR A 28 2.49 -13.35 -0.54
N LYS A 29 2.43 -14.19 0.51
CA LYS A 29 3.00 -13.85 1.82
C LYS A 29 4.52 -14.02 1.72
N VAL A 30 5.24 -13.04 1.19
CA VAL A 30 6.68 -12.91 1.48
C VAL A 30 7.06 -11.44 1.51
N ASP A 31 6.61 -10.68 2.51
CA ASP A 31 7.27 -9.41 2.83
C ASP A 31 7.61 -9.25 4.32
N GLN A 32 7.28 -10.24 5.16
CA GLN A 32 7.45 -10.11 6.62
C GLN A 32 7.90 -11.40 7.31
N VAL A 33 8.90 -12.09 6.75
CA VAL A 33 9.72 -13.08 7.50
C VAL A 33 11.18 -12.98 7.07
N SER A 34 11.73 -11.76 6.94
CA SER A 34 13.16 -11.55 6.65
C SER A 34 14.04 -11.80 7.88
N GLY A 35 13.46 -11.84 9.09
CA GLY A 35 14.26 -11.85 10.32
C GLY A 35 15.01 -10.53 10.56
N ALA A 36 14.74 -9.50 9.75
CA ALA A 36 15.26 -8.13 9.91
C ALA A 36 14.91 -7.49 11.26
N THR A 37 13.95 -8.04 12.01
CA THR A 37 13.67 -7.68 13.41
C THR A 37 14.65 -8.33 14.39
N LYS A 38 15.93 -8.55 14.02
CA LYS A 38 16.96 -8.62 15.05
C LYS A 38 17.11 -7.20 15.59
N LYS A 39 16.69 -7.02 16.85
CA LYS A 39 16.84 -5.77 17.62
C LYS A 39 18.31 -5.33 17.61
N SER A 40 18.69 -4.51 16.64
CA SER A 40 19.90 -3.71 16.71
C SER A 40 19.69 -2.63 17.77
N SER A 41 20.76 -2.17 18.38
CA SER A 41 20.68 -0.98 19.21
C SER A 41 20.21 0.17 18.33
N ILE A 42 19.07 0.79 18.67
CA ILE A 42 18.52 1.94 17.94
C ILE A 42 19.33 3.21 18.20
N HIS A 43 20.11 3.22 19.28
CA HIS A 43 21.01 4.31 19.63
C HIS A 43 22.45 3.82 19.72
N TYR A 44 23.35 4.50 19.05
CA TYR A 44 24.79 4.28 19.12
C TYR A 44 25.43 5.28 20.09
N THR A 45 26.53 4.89 20.74
CA THR A 45 27.17 5.71 21.78
C THR A 45 27.71 7.03 21.22
N GLU A 46 28.05 7.04 19.94
CA GLU A 46 28.57 8.18 19.20
C GLU A 46 27.49 9.21 18.82
N GLU A 47 26.19 8.88 18.95
CA GLU A 47 25.06 9.75 18.58
C GLU A 47 24.67 10.74 19.68
N THR A 48 25.54 11.69 20.01
CA THR A 48 25.37 12.60 21.16
C THR A 48 24.13 13.51 21.08
N HIS A 49 23.57 13.71 19.89
CA HIS A 49 22.45 14.64 19.64
C HIS A 49 21.09 13.96 19.48
N LEU A 50 21.03 12.62 19.35
CA LEU A 50 19.78 11.90 19.05
C LEU A 50 19.10 11.30 20.29
N LYS A 51 19.56 11.63 21.50
CA LYS A 51 19.08 11.06 22.78
C LYS A 51 17.57 11.14 23.01
N ASN A 52 16.88 12.07 22.36
CA ASN A 52 15.44 12.32 22.54
C ASN A 52 14.60 11.84 21.33
N VAL A 53 15.21 11.26 20.30
CA VAL A 53 14.51 10.73 19.14
C VAL A 53 13.90 9.38 19.49
N LYS A 54 12.64 9.15 19.12
CA LYS A 54 11.91 7.91 19.39
C LYS A 54 11.30 7.38 18.11
N GLN A 55 11.55 6.10 17.82
CA GLN A 55 10.85 5.39 16.77
C GLN A 55 9.42 5.07 17.22
N LEU A 56 8.43 5.51 16.44
CA LEU A 56 7.01 5.34 16.76
C LEU A 56 6.37 4.12 16.07
N THR A 57 6.97 3.65 14.97
CA THR A 57 6.47 2.51 14.19
C THR A 57 7.61 1.55 13.88
N PHE A 58 7.34 0.25 13.84
CA PHE A 58 8.31 -0.80 13.49
C PHE A 58 8.14 -1.29 12.05
N GLY A 59 7.29 -0.61 11.28
CA GLY A 59 6.99 -0.88 9.89
C GLY A 59 6.30 0.32 9.26
N GLY A 60 6.89 0.78 8.17
CA GLY A 60 6.38 1.83 7.30
C GLY A 60 7.24 1.82 6.04
N ASP A 61 6.63 2.07 4.88
CA ASP A 61 7.42 2.44 3.71
C ASP A 61 8.11 3.75 4.05
N ASN A 62 9.43 3.70 4.25
CA ASN A 62 10.22 4.91 4.32
C ASN A 62 10.04 5.61 2.97
N ALA A 63 9.57 6.86 2.97
CA ALA A 63 9.60 7.68 1.77
C ALA A 63 11.06 8.12 1.53
N GLU A 64 11.88 7.18 1.06
CA GLU A 64 13.24 7.43 0.59
C GLU A 64 13.11 7.91 -0.86
N ALA A 65 13.26 9.21 -1.06
CA ALA A 65 13.24 9.80 -2.40
C ALA A 65 14.66 10.18 -2.84
N TYR A 66 15.03 9.82 -4.06
CA TYR A 66 16.31 10.12 -4.67
C TYR A 66 16.15 11.20 -5.73
N PHE A 67 17.12 12.08 -5.91
CA PHE A 67 17.10 12.95 -7.09
C PHE A 67 17.37 12.12 -8.34
N SER A 68 16.62 12.39 -9.41
CA SER A 68 16.94 11.89 -10.73
C SER A 68 18.35 12.34 -11.13
N PHE A 69 19.00 11.58 -12.02
CA PHE A 69 20.39 11.86 -12.41
C PHE A 69 20.60 13.28 -12.97
N ASP A 70 19.54 13.86 -13.56
CA ASP A 70 19.52 15.23 -14.08
C ASP A 70 19.02 16.28 -13.07
N ASN A 71 18.76 15.89 -11.83
CA ASN A 71 18.23 16.72 -10.73
C ASN A 71 16.88 17.40 -11.00
N GLN A 72 16.11 16.95 -12.00
CA GLN A 72 14.84 17.59 -12.34
C GLN A 72 13.65 17.07 -11.51
N GLN A 73 13.77 15.90 -10.90
CA GLN A 73 12.67 15.26 -10.17
C GLN A 73 13.17 14.37 -9.03
N LEU A 74 12.28 14.11 -8.08
CA LEU A 74 12.46 13.12 -7.01
C LEU A 74 11.90 11.77 -7.49
N VAL A 75 12.59 10.68 -7.16
CA VAL A 75 12.32 9.30 -7.57
C VAL A 75 12.15 8.42 -6.34
#